data_AF-A0A2E5XLF5-F1
#
_entry.id   AF-A0A2E5XLF5-F1
#
_cell.length_a   1.000
_cell.length_b   1.000
_cell.length_c   1.000
_cell.angle_alpha   90.00
_cell.angle_beta   90.00
_cell.angle_gamma   90.00
#
_symmetry.space_group_name_H-M   'P 1'
#
loop_
_entity.id
_entity.type
_entity.pdbx_description
1 polymer ?
#
loop_
_entity_poly.entity_id
_entity_poly.type
_entity_poly.pdbx_seq_one_letter_code
_entity_poly.pdbx_strand_id
1 'polypeptide(L)'
;MSSDQVISDSTMMSSPSATALLGMKATESNSKRHNIIGFLLLIANPSCQRAMNITPPGLIFPQVFHPHNRAKVHPPNFTAKAMPSDSLPWDDPLIAPLLVLWLYLPGYLSNTAAMLGGKWIPDMTGIPVFTIDGGRVMSDGNRVLGDGKTWNGLIGGTIGGGLLGILTHSIANGNTVDSAPFLDPLSTYGTNSSEISDAWFYFGGESVTAFTIGCVLGLGCMVGDSAGSFVKRRLGHKREGSVSSKAPLLDTIPFAASAFVFGQLLLAPSIVGSSELLMGMVLLLFATPILHRSFNIIGYRLGLKSVPY
;
A
#
# COMPACT_ATOMS: atom_id res chain seq x y z
N MET A 1 -66.40 43.36 -15.16
CA MET A 1 -65.61 42.66 -14.12
C MET A 1 -64.50 43.60 -13.70
N SER A 2 -64.60 44.08 -12.45
CA SER A 2 -63.57 44.63 -11.53
C SER A 2 -62.42 45.47 -12.13
N SER A 3 -62.33 46.81 -11.97
CA SER A 3 -61.99 47.60 -10.75
C SER A 3 -60.64 47.17 -10.13
N ASP A 4 -59.66 48.01 -9.77
CA ASP A 4 -59.54 49.46 -9.62
C ASP A 4 -58.04 49.87 -9.55
N GLN A 5 -57.81 51.18 -9.65
CA GLN A 5 -56.52 51.91 -9.55
C GLN A 5 -55.88 51.93 -8.15
N VAL A 6 -54.54 52.10 -8.11
CA VAL A 6 -53.74 52.84 -7.09
C VAL A 6 -52.43 53.26 -7.79
N ILE A 7 -52.04 54.52 -8.07
CA ILE A 7 -51.74 55.76 -7.31
C ILE A 7 -50.41 55.77 -6.50
N SER A 8 -49.47 56.57 -7.05
CA SER A 8 -48.47 57.50 -6.45
C SER A 8 -47.37 57.07 -5.47
N ASP A 9 -46.13 57.28 -5.93
CA ASP A 9 -45.07 58.18 -5.42
C ASP A 9 -44.62 58.22 -3.95
N SER A 10 -43.28 58.15 -3.86
CA SER A 10 -42.38 59.05 -3.12
C SER A 10 -41.79 58.64 -1.75
N THR A 11 -40.45 58.59 -1.78
CA THR A 11 -39.50 59.21 -0.84
C THR A 11 -39.09 58.57 0.49
N MET A 12 -37.75 58.51 0.61
CA MET A 12 -36.88 58.62 1.79
C MET A 12 -36.72 57.42 2.73
N MET A 13 -35.49 56.89 2.81
CA MET A 13 -34.57 57.16 3.94
C MET A 13 -33.19 56.48 3.76
N SER A 14 -32.17 57.32 3.60
CA SER A 14 -30.79 57.24 4.17
C SER A 14 -29.99 55.92 4.19
N SER A 15 -28.90 55.90 3.41
CA SER A 15 -27.58 55.29 3.77
C SER A 15 -26.89 56.07 4.93
N PRO A 16 -25.72 55.69 5.54
CA PRO A 16 -24.70 54.73 5.10
C PRO A 16 -23.93 53.90 6.19
N SER A 17 -23.16 52.91 5.71
CA SER A 17 -21.76 52.54 6.01
C SER A 17 -21.13 52.69 7.43
N ALA A 18 -20.59 51.55 7.89
CA ALA A 18 -19.25 51.29 8.47
C ALA A 18 -18.72 52.04 9.73
N THR A 19 -18.07 51.24 10.58
CA THR A 19 -16.96 51.60 11.50
C THR A 19 -17.34 52.22 12.83
N ALA A 20 -17.25 51.43 13.91
CA ALA A 20 -16.55 51.77 15.17
C ALA A 20 -17.17 51.01 16.36
N LEU A 21 -16.46 50.00 16.84
CA LEU A 21 -16.48 49.61 18.25
C LEU A 21 -15.08 49.13 18.63
N LEU A 22 -14.18 50.13 18.74
CA LEU A 22 -13.10 50.16 19.73
C LEU A 22 -13.76 50.03 21.12
N GLY A 23 -13.26 49.34 22.12
CA GLY A 23 -11.97 48.70 22.38
C GLY A 23 -11.80 48.68 23.90
N MET A 24 -11.22 47.61 24.47
CA MET A 24 -10.61 47.67 25.80
C MET A 24 -9.59 46.55 25.99
N LYS A 25 -8.30 46.97 26.00
CA LYS A 25 -7.09 46.54 26.75
C LYS A 25 -6.92 45.03 27.12
N ALA A 26 -5.87 44.31 26.67
CA ALA A 26 -4.40 44.45 26.79
C ALA A 26 -3.79 43.95 28.13
N THR A 27 -2.96 42.91 28.06
CA THR A 27 -1.67 42.65 28.77
C THR A 27 -1.10 41.30 28.30
N GLU A 28 -0.02 41.31 27.49
CA GLU A 28 1.36 40.89 27.83
C GLU A 28 1.59 39.37 27.87
N SER A 29 2.70 38.75 27.43
CA SER A 29 3.91 39.14 26.68
C SER A 29 4.80 37.88 26.63
N ASN A 30 5.44 37.60 25.48
CA ASN A 30 6.74 36.89 25.30
C ASN A 30 6.90 35.42 25.80
N SER A 31 7.75 34.55 25.24
CA SER A 31 8.75 34.61 24.17
C SER A 31 9.30 33.19 23.93
N LYS A 32 9.41 32.81 22.65
CA LYS A 32 10.51 32.05 21.99
C LYS A 32 11.13 30.77 22.62
N ARG A 33 11.13 29.73 21.77
CA ARG A 33 12.29 29.00 21.19
C ARG A 33 13.03 27.89 21.99
N HIS A 34 13.09 26.73 21.30
CA HIS A 34 14.21 25.78 21.13
C HIS A 34 14.64 24.81 22.26
N ASN A 35 14.51 23.52 21.93
CA ASN A 35 15.52 22.43 21.91
C ASN A 35 16.22 21.90 23.19
N ILE A 36 16.04 20.57 23.35
CA ILE A 36 17.04 19.49 23.59
C ILE A 36 17.68 19.37 25.00
N ILE A 37 17.72 18.11 25.47
CA ILE A 37 18.64 17.44 26.44
C ILE A 37 18.08 17.11 27.84
N GLY A 38 18.13 15.81 28.16
CA GLY A 38 18.13 15.22 29.50
C GLY A 38 17.22 13.99 29.59
N PHE A 39 17.51 12.79 29.06
CA PHE A 39 18.68 11.92 29.23
C PHE A 39 19.46 12.13 30.54
N LEU A 40 18.98 11.55 31.64
CA LEU A 40 19.76 10.73 32.57
C LEU A 40 18.89 10.32 33.77
N LEU A 41 18.85 9.00 34.02
CA LEU A 41 18.59 8.27 35.28
C LEU A 41 17.45 7.26 35.18
N LEU A 42 17.78 6.07 34.69
CA LEU A 42 17.67 4.81 35.45
C LEU A 42 18.14 3.63 34.59
N ILE A 43 19.45 3.38 34.60
CA ILE A 43 20.02 2.03 34.34
C ILE A 43 20.96 1.71 35.49
N ALA A 44 20.63 0.65 36.24
CA ALA A 44 21.52 -0.32 36.89
C ALA A 44 20.58 -1.33 37.59
N ASN A 45 20.66 -2.65 37.46
CA ASN A 45 21.83 -3.53 37.27
C ASN A 45 21.33 -4.95 36.88
N PRO A 46 21.99 -5.67 35.96
CA PRO A 46 21.68 -7.06 35.61
C PRO A 46 22.47 -8.06 36.46
N SER A 47 21.82 -9.01 37.12
CA SER A 47 22.47 -10.21 37.70
C SER A 47 21.43 -11.25 38.12
N CYS A 48 21.77 -12.53 37.92
CA CYS A 48 21.01 -13.74 38.26
C CYS A 48 19.86 -14.13 37.32
N GLN A 49 20.15 -15.05 36.40
CA GLN A 49 19.60 -16.41 36.48
C GLN A 49 20.40 -17.36 35.56
N ARG A 50 21.21 -18.22 36.20
CA ARG A 50 21.84 -19.39 35.58
C ARG A 50 21.07 -20.62 36.05
N ALA A 51 20.70 -21.45 35.07
CA ALA A 51 20.46 -22.89 35.12
C ALA A 51 19.48 -23.45 36.18
N MET A 52 18.45 -24.15 35.69
CA MET A 52 18.15 -25.48 36.24
C MET A 52 17.58 -26.41 35.16
N ASN A 53 18.33 -27.47 34.98
CA ASN A 53 18.17 -28.62 34.10
C ASN A 53 17.17 -29.58 34.77
N ILE A 54 16.07 -29.97 34.12
CA ILE A 54 15.26 -31.12 34.56
C ILE A 54 14.73 -31.90 33.34
N THR A 55 15.35 -33.04 33.09
CA THR A 55 14.81 -34.18 32.32
C THR A 55 13.99 -35.07 33.25
N PRO A 56 12.92 -35.73 32.78
CA PRO A 56 12.73 -37.16 33.14
C PRO A 56 12.11 -37.97 31.96
N PRO A 57 11.80 -39.28 32.10
CA PRO A 57 12.58 -40.36 31.50
C PRO A 57 11.83 -41.09 30.36
N GLY A 58 12.57 -41.92 29.62
CA GLY A 58 12.03 -42.75 28.55
C GLY A 58 11.06 -43.86 29.00
N LEU A 59 10.15 -44.21 28.11
CA LEU A 59 9.36 -45.43 28.16
C LEU A 59 9.40 -46.10 26.78
N ILE A 60 10.02 -47.28 26.77
CA ILE A 60 10.10 -48.23 25.67
C ILE A 60 8.84 -49.11 25.75
N PHE A 61 8.07 -49.23 24.66
CA PHE A 61 7.13 -50.33 24.45
C PHE A 61 7.25 -50.86 23.01
N PRO A 62 7.06 -52.17 22.80
CA PRO A 62 7.63 -52.91 21.67
C PRO A 62 6.76 -52.84 20.41
N GLN A 63 7.45 -52.96 19.27
CA GLN A 63 6.90 -53.15 17.93
C GLN A 63 6.13 -54.48 17.83
N VAL A 64 4.82 -54.40 17.52
CA VAL A 64 4.03 -55.55 17.05
C VAL A 64 3.81 -55.37 15.54
N PHE A 65 4.45 -56.24 14.77
CA PHE A 65 4.28 -56.39 13.33
C PHE A 65 2.91 -56.99 12.99
N HIS A 66 2.19 -56.37 12.06
CA HIS A 66 1.24 -57.04 11.18
C HIS A 66 1.36 -56.46 9.76
N PRO A 67 1.53 -57.29 8.72
CA PRO A 67 1.60 -56.80 7.35
C PRO A 67 0.19 -56.61 6.79
N HIS A 68 -0.09 -55.44 6.24
CA HIS A 68 -1.22 -55.25 5.32
C HIS A 68 -0.67 -54.75 3.99
N ASN A 69 -0.85 -55.57 2.96
CA ASN A 69 -0.50 -55.30 1.58
C ASN A 69 -1.15 -53.99 1.11
N ARG A 70 -0.36 -52.95 0.89
CA ARG A 70 -0.79 -51.73 0.20
C ARG A 70 -0.14 -51.71 -1.18
N ALA A 71 -0.97 -51.83 -2.22
CA ALA A 71 -0.56 -51.73 -3.61
C ALA A 71 0.24 -50.43 -3.83
N LYS A 72 1.44 -50.57 -4.41
CA LYS A 72 2.28 -49.43 -4.81
C LYS A 72 1.61 -48.74 -6.00
N VAL A 73 0.85 -47.69 -5.72
CA VAL A 73 0.49 -46.70 -6.74
C VAL A 73 1.73 -45.82 -6.93
N HIS A 74 2.38 -45.92 -8.09
CA HIS A 74 3.46 -45.00 -8.44
C HIS A 74 2.86 -43.59 -8.60
N PRO A 75 3.29 -42.60 -7.81
CA PRO A 75 2.99 -41.22 -8.13
C PRO A 75 3.71 -40.86 -9.45
N PRO A 76 3.11 -40.04 -10.32
CA PRO A 76 3.82 -39.54 -11.49
C PRO A 76 5.05 -38.78 -11.01
N ASN A 77 6.22 -39.13 -11.57
CA ASN A 77 7.47 -38.42 -11.36
C ASN A 77 7.35 -36.98 -11.91
N PHE A 78 6.76 -36.09 -11.13
CA PHE A 78 7.17 -34.70 -11.17
C PHE A 78 8.49 -34.63 -10.42
N THR A 79 9.59 -34.84 -11.14
CA THR A 79 10.90 -34.36 -10.68
C THR A 79 10.79 -32.85 -10.55
N ALA A 80 10.40 -32.36 -9.37
CA ALA A 80 10.74 -31.02 -8.96
C ALA A 80 12.25 -30.92 -9.14
N LYS A 81 12.67 -30.06 -10.08
CA LYS A 81 14.08 -29.75 -10.26
C LYS A 81 14.52 -29.16 -8.93
N ALA A 82 15.21 -29.96 -8.12
CA ALA A 82 15.81 -29.48 -6.89
C ALA A 82 16.66 -28.27 -7.28
N MET A 83 16.38 -27.12 -6.68
CA MET A 83 17.19 -25.92 -6.89
C MET A 83 18.63 -26.28 -6.53
N PRO A 84 19.62 -25.91 -7.37
CA PRO A 84 21.01 -26.02 -6.95
C PRO A 84 21.17 -25.30 -5.62
N SER A 85 21.85 -25.91 -4.66
CA SER A 85 22.03 -25.40 -3.28
C SER A 85 22.72 -24.03 -3.18
N ASP A 86 23.08 -23.43 -4.31
CA ASP A 86 23.95 -22.27 -4.41
C ASP A 86 23.25 -21.07 -5.08
N SER A 87 22.01 -21.20 -5.57
CA SER A 87 21.26 -20.09 -6.19
C SER A 87 20.30 -19.43 -5.19
N LEU A 88 20.38 -18.11 -5.03
CA LEU A 88 19.48 -17.36 -4.15
C LEU A 88 18.08 -17.22 -4.81
N PRO A 89 17.02 -16.99 -4.02
CA PRO A 89 15.65 -16.94 -4.57
C PRO A 89 15.42 -15.85 -5.62
N TRP A 90 16.18 -14.77 -5.56
CA TRP A 90 16.13 -13.67 -6.53
C TRP A 90 16.96 -13.93 -7.79
N ASP A 91 17.77 -14.99 -7.84
CA ASP A 91 18.49 -15.43 -9.05
C ASP A 91 17.65 -16.37 -9.93
N ASP A 92 16.63 -17.01 -9.36
CA ASP A 92 15.74 -17.90 -10.11
C ASP A 92 14.66 -17.08 -10.85
N PRO A 93 14.57 -17.14 -12.19
CA PRO A 93 13.60 -16.37 -12.98
C PRO A 93 12.13 -16.76 -12.73
N LEU A 94 11.86 -17.90 -12.08
CA LEU A 94 10.52 -18.30 -11.66
C LEU A 94 10.19 -17.80 -10.25
N ILE A 95 11.15 -17.86 -9.31
CA ILE A 95 10.92 -17.46 -7.91
C ILE A 95 11.04 -15.95 -7.73
N ALA A 96 12.00 -15.29 -8.38
CA ALA A 96 12.24 -13.86 -8.27
C ALA A 96 10.98 -12.99 -8.49
N PRO A 97 10.18 -13.14 -9.58
CA PRO A 97 8.98 -12.33 -9.75
C PRO A 97 7.90 -12.65 -8.71
N LEU A 98 7.81 -13.88 -8.20
CA LEU A 98 6.86 -14.26 -7.14
C LEU A 98 7.27 -13.66 -5.79
N LEU A 99 8.57 -13.65 -5.49
CA LEU A 99 9.14 -12.98 -4.32
C LEU A 99 8.88 -11.47 -4.36
N VAL A 100 9.14 -10.83 -5.51
CA VAL A 100 8.83 -9.41 -5.68
C VAL A 100 7.34 -9.16 -5.51
N LEU A 101 6.48 -9.99 -6.11
CA LEU A 101 5.03 -9.87 -5.97
C LEU A 101 4.60 -9.97 -4.51
N TRP A 102 5.20 -10.88 -3.73
CA TRP A 102 4.94 -11.03 -2.30
C TRP A 102 5.37 -9.81 -1.50
N LEU A 103 6.61 -9.34 -1.67
CA LEU A 103 7.16 -8.20 -0.95
C LEU A 103 6.46 -6.87 -1.32
N TYR A 104 6.05 -6.73 -2.57
CA TYR A 104 5.32 -5.56 -3.08
C TYR A 104 3.79 -5.72 -3.05
N LEU A 105 3.28 -6.82 -2.49
CA LEU A 105 1.85 -7.08 -2.36
C LEU A 105 1.08 -5.91 -1.71
N PRO A 106 1.60 -5.24 -0.66
CA PRO A 106 0.96 -4.06 -0.10
C PRO A 106 0.68 -2.97 -1.13
N GLY A 107 1.66 -2.67 -1.99
CA GLY A 107 1.50 -1.69 -3.08
C GLY A 107 0.58 -2.19 -4.20
N TYR A 108 0.71 -3.46 -4.61
CA TYR A 108 -0.12 -4.05 -5.67
C TYR A 108 -1.62 -4.05 -5.35
N LEU A 109 -1.98 -4.20 -4.07
CA LEU A 109 -3.36 -4.18 -3.61
C LEU A 109 -3.85 -2.79 -3.16
N SER A 110 -2.99 -1.78 -3.09
CA SER A 110 -3.38 -0.41 -2.72
C SER A 110 -4.42 0.22 -3.66
N ASN A 111 -4.44 -0.15 -4.94
CA ASN A 111 -5.49 0.32 -5.87
C ASN A 111 -6.89 -0.16 -5.43
N THR A 112 -6.98 -1.39 -4.90
CA THR A 112 -8.23 -1.92 -4.34
C THR A 112 -8.61 -1.17 -3.06
N ALA A 113 -7.64 -0.90 -2.18
CA ALA A 113 -7.89 -0.11 -0.97
C ALA A 113 -8.30 1.35 -1.30
N ALA A 114 -7.75 1.93 -2.37
CA ALA A 114 -8.14 3.25 -2.86
C ALA A 114 -9.60 3.27 -3.35
N MET A 115 -10.11 2.18 -3.91
CA MET A 115 -11.54 2.06 -4.25
C MET A 115 -12.43 2.04 -3.00
N LEU A 116 -11.97 1.44 -1.90
CA LEU A 116 -12.68 1.47 -0.63
C LEU A 116 -12.80 2.92 -0.12
N GLY A 117 -11.68 3.64 -0.04
CA GLY A 117 -11.66 5.01 0.47
C GLY A 117 -12.24 6.05 -0.49
N GLY A 118 -12.06 5.87 -1.79
CA GLY A 118 -12.44 6.83 -2.83
C GLY A 118 -13.83 6.62 -3.43
N LYS A 119 -14.48 5.48 -3.17
CA LYS A 119 -15.81 5.16 -3.71
C LYS A 119 -16.72 4.48 -2.69
N TRP A 120 -16.40 3.27 -2.22
CA TRP A 120 -17.37 2.47 -1.44
C TRP A 120 -17.72 3.08 -0.08
N ILE A 121 -16.73 3.54 0.69
CA ILE A 121 -16.98 4.20 1.98
C ILE A 121 -17.77 5.50 1.76
N PRO A 122 -17.38 6.41 0.84
CA PRO A 122 -18.19 7.57 0.49
C PRO A 122 -19.62 7.24 0.07
N ASP A 123 -19.82 6.24 -0.80
CA ASP A 123 -21.14 5.82 -1.29
C ASP A 123 -22.03 5.32 -0.13
N MET A 124 -21.44 4.63 0.86
CA MET A 124 -22.17 4.12 2.03
C MET A 124 -22.43 5.18 3.11
N THR A 125 -21.51 6.13 3.29
CA THR A 125 -21.52 7.08 4.42
C THR A 125 -21.99 8.48 4.04
N GLY A 126 -22.06 8.78 2.74
CA GLY A 126 -22.35 10.13 2.23
C GLY A 126 -21.20 11.13 2.41
N ILE A 127 -20.00 10.67 2.79
CA ILE A 127 -18.83 11.54 2.93
C ILE A 127 -18.47 12.13 1.57
N PRO A 128 -18.15 13.43 1.48
CA PRO A 128 -17.76 14.05 0.22
C PRO A 128 -16.46 13.46 -0.35
N VAL A 129 -16.43 13.33 -1.68
CA VAL A 129 -15.26 12.87 -2.44
C VAL A 129 -14.64 14.04 -3.17
N PHE A 130 -13.36 14.29 -2.90
CA PHE A 130 -12.63 15.41 -3.50
C PHE A 130 -11.68 14.92 -4.58
N THR A 131 -11.87 15.37 -5.81
CA THR A 131 -10.95 15.08 -6.93
C THR A 131 -9.64 15.83 -6.74
N ILE A 132 -8.52 15.18 -7.05
CA ILE A 132 -7.18 15.76 -6.87
C ILE A 132 -6.98 16.95 -7.82
N ASP A 133 -7.52 16.89 -9.03
CA ASP A 133 -7.41 17.96 -10.02
C ASP A 133 -8.43 19.10 -9.84
N GLY A 134 -9.39 18.96 -8.92
CA GLY A 134 -10.44 19.95 -8.69
C GLY A 134 -11.26 20.30 -9.92
N GLY A 135 -11.37 19.40 -10.91
CA GLY A 135 -12.10 19.67 -12.15
C GLY A 135 -11.31 20.39 -13.24
N ARG A 136 -10.02 20.70 -13.01
CA ARG A 136 -9.21 21.47 -13.96
C ARG A 136 -9.05 20.75 -15.30
N VAL A 137 -9.14 21.53 -16.37
CA VAL A 137 -8.97 21.11 -17.77
C VAL A 137 -7.70 21.78 -18.33
N MET A 138 -6.90 21.03 -19.09
CA MET A 138 -5.69 21.54 -19.73
C MET A 138 -6.00 22.12 -21.13
N SER A 139 -5.01 22.75 -21.75
CA SER A 139 -5.14 23.38 -23.08
C SER A 139 -5.55 22.43 -24.20
N ASP A 140 -5.35 21.12 -24.01
CA ASP A 140 -5.79 20.05 -24.90
C ASP A 140 -7.30 19.71 -24.78
N GLY A 141 -8.02 20.41 -23.91
CA GLY A 141 -9.44 20.20 -23.66
C GLY A 141 -9.76 18.97 -22.79
N ASN A 142 -8.75 18.27 -22.27
CA ASN A 142 -8.92 17.11 -21.40
C ASN A 142 -8.63 17.49 -19.93
N ARG A 143 -9.30 16.81 -18.99
CA ARG A 143 -9.04 16.91 -17.55
C ARG A 143 -7.57 16.64 -17.21
N VAL A 144 -7.05 17.19 -16.11
CA VAL A 144 -5.66 16.90 -15.69
C VAL A 144 -5.52 15.42 -15.31
N LEU A 145 -6.40 14.90 -14.45
CA LEU A 145 -6.41 13.51 -13.98
C LEU A 145 -7.74 12.79 -14.23
N GLY A 146 -8.86 13.50 -14.04
CA GLY A 146 -10.23 12.98 -14.13
C GLY A 146 -10.80 12.51 -12.79
N ASP A 147 -12.10 12.17 -12.79
CA ASP A 147 -12.89 12.00 -11.55
C ASP A 147 -12.48 10.80 -10.69
N GLY A 148 -11.80 9.81 -11.29
CA GLY A 148 -11.33 8.63 -10.58
C GLY A 148 -10.10 8.83 -9.70
N LYS A 149 -9.51 10.05 -9.66
CA LYS A 149 -8.33 10.36 -8.84
C LYS A 149 -8.71 11.34 -7.74
N THR A 150 -8.87 10.82 -6.52
CA THR A 150 -9.46 11.53 -5.38
C THR A 150 -8.52 11.51 -4.18
N TRP A 151 -8.60 12.52 -3.33
CA TRP A 151 -7.83 12.58 -2.08
C TRP A 151 -8.20 11.45 -1.13
N ASN A 152 -9.49 11.11 -1.04
CA ASN A 152 -9.96 9.99 -0.24
C ASN A 152 -9.37 8.66 -0.73
N GLY A 153 -9.29 8.47 -2.05
CA GLY A 153 -8.66 7.30 -2.66
C GLY A 153 -7.16 7.24 -2.41
N LEU A 154 -6.44 8.37 -2.54
CA LEU A 154 -5.00 8.46 -2.25
C LEU A 154 -4.70 8.07 -0.79
N ILE A 155 -5.45 8.64 0.16
CA ILE A 155 -5.29 8.36 1.59
C ILE A 155 -5.66 6.90 1.89
N GLY A 156 -6.80 6.44 1.38
CA GLY A 156 -7.26 5.06 1.57
C GLY A 156 -6.31 4.02 0.98
N GLY A 157 -5.74 4.27 -0.20
CA GLY A 157 -4.75 3.41 -0.84
C GLY A 157 -3.43 3.35 -0.07
N THR A 158 -2.99 4.49 0.46
CA THR A 158 -1.76 4.60 1.28
C THR A 158 -1.93 3.86 2.61
N ILE A 159 -3.00 4.16 3.37
CA ILE A 159 -3.28 3.50 4.65
C ILE A 159 -3.55 2.00 4.45
N GLY A 160 -4.31 1.64 3.40
CA GLY A 160 -4.55 0.25 3.06
C GLY A 160 -3.26 -0.51 2.73
N GLY A 161 -2.33 0.14 2.02
CA GLY A 161 -0.97 -0.39 1.82
C GLY A 161 -0.27 -0.62 3.15
N GLY A 162 -0.32 0.33 4.09
CA GLY A 162 0.25 0.14 5.42
C GLY A 162 -0.36 -1.04 6.19
N LEU A 163 -1.69 -1.17 6.21
CA LEU A 163 -2.37 -2.31 6.86
C LEU A 163 -1.99 -3.65 6.22
N LEU A 164 -1.86 -3.67 4.89
CA LEU A 164 -1.37 -4.85 4.18
C LEU A 164 0.11 -5.14 4.47
N GLY A 165 0.94 -4.12 4.69
CA GLY A 165 2.31 -4.28 5.13
C GLY A 165 2.40 -5.02 6.47
N ILE A 166 1.57 -4.62 7.45
CA ILE A 166 1.43 -5.34 8.73
C ILE A 166 1.01 -6.79 8.47
N LEU A 167 0.03 -7.03 7.60
CA LEU A 167 -0.47 -8.37 7.30
C LEU A 167 0.61 -9.24 6.64
N THR A 168 1.32 -8.73 5.64
CA THR A 168 2.42 -9.43 4.97
C THR A 168 3.51 -9.81 5.96
N HIS A 169 3.93 -8.87 6.83
CA HIS A 169 4.90 -9.15 7.89
C HIS A 169 4.37 -10.21 8.88
N SER A 170 3.14 -10.08 9.36
CA SER A 170 2.54 -11.02 10.31
C SER A 170 2.46 -12.45 9.76
N ILE A 171 2.18 -12.62 8.47
CA ILE A 171 2.13 -13.93 7.81
C ILE A 171 3.54 -14.51 7.59
N ALA A 172 4.52 -13.68 7.27
CA ALA A 172 5.88 -14.14 6.96
C ALA A 172 6.85 -14.09 8.15
N ASN A 173 6.43 -13.63 9.32
CA ASN A 173 7.30 -13.46 10.48
C ASN A 173 8.08 -14.75 10.78
N GLY A 174 9.41 -14.64 10.89
CA GLY A 174 10.31 -15.77 11.12
C GLY A 174 10.73 -16.54 9.86
N ASN A 175 10.26 -16.16 8.66
CA ASN A 175 10.68 -16.80 7.41
C ASN A 175 12.13 -16.45 7.05
N THR A 176 12.89 -17.48 6.67
CA THR A 176 14.28 -17.37 6.18
C THR A 176 14.31 -17.38 4.66
N VAL A 177 15.50 -17.25 4.06
CA VAL A 177 15.70 -17.30 2.59
C VAL A 177 15.10 -18.56 1.99
N ASP A 178 15.14 -19.68 2.71
CA ASP A 178 14.61 -20.98 2.27
C ASP A 178 13.07 -21.01 2.17
N SER A 179 12.38 -20.06 2.82
CA SER A 179 10.93 -19.90 2.77
C SER A 179 10.44 -19.12 1.53
N ALA A 180 11.33 -18.78 0.60
CA ALA A 180 10.96 -18.07 -0.61
C ALA A 180 9.81 -18.77 -1.37
N PRO A 181 8.87 -18.02 -1.96
CA PRO A 181 8.87 -16.56 -2.14
C PRO A 181 8.36 -15.76 -0.92
N PHE A 182 7.93 -16.41 0.16
CA PHE A 182 7.22 -15.76 1.27
C PHE A 182 8.18 -15.17 2.32
N LEU A 183 9.07 -14.26 1.91
CA LEU A 183 10.03 -13.65 2.83
C LEU A 183 9.39 -12.55 3.69
N ASP A 184 9.91 -12.39 4.91
CA ASP A 184 9.48 -11.31 5.80
C ASP A 184 10.09 -9.98 5.32
N PRO A 185 9.30 -8.96 4.99
CA PRO A 185 9.82 -7.66 4.54
C PRO A 185 10.72 -6.95 5.56
N LEU A 186 10.64 -7.31 6.84
CA LEU A 186 11.48 -6.76 7.92
C LEU A 186 12.67 -7.66 8.28
N SER A 187 12.69 -8.90 7.78
CA SER A 187 13.82 -9.78 8.03
C SER A 187 15.04 -9.32 7.25
N THR A 188 16.19 -9.74 7.76
CA THR A 188 17.50 -9.27 7.35
C THR A 188 18.12 -10.32 6.43
N TYR A 189 18.37 -9.94 5.17
CA TYR A 189 18.92 -10.83 4.14
C TYR A 189 20.16 -10.18 3.53
N GLY A 190 21.33 -10.45 4.11
CA GLY A 190 22.59 -9.81 3.71
C GLY A 190 22.84 -8.42 4.33
N THR A 191 21.94 -7.95 5.18
CA THR A 191 22.09 -6.71 5.98
C THR A 191 22.31 -7.04 7.46
N ASN A 192 22.39 -6.03 8.34
CA ASN A 192 22.44 -6.22 9.79
C ASN A 192 21.17 -5.68 10.45
N SER A 193 20.72 -6.28 11.55
CA SER A 193 19.53 -5.81 12.29
C SER A 193 19.67 -4.35 12.77
N SER A 194 20.89 -3.89 13.04
CA SER A 194 21.19 -2.50 13.39
C SER A 194 20.89 -1.52 12.24
N GLU A 195 21.11 -1.93 10.99
CA GLU A 195 20.85 -1.07 9.82
C GLU A 195 19.35 -0.87 9.62
N ILE A 196 18.52 -1.89 9.91
CA ILE A 196 17.07 -1.77 9.86
C ILE A 196 16.57 -0.87 11.00
N SER A 197 17.14 -0.97 12.21
CA SER A 197 16.75 -0.09 13.32
C SER A 197 17.16 1.37 13.13
N ASP A 198 18.22 1.62 12.35
CA ASP A 198 18.69 2.97 12.03
C ASP A 198 17.98 3.58 10.79
N ALA A 199 17.19 2.78 10.07
CA ALA A 199 16.48 3.22 8.89
C ALA A 199 15.39 4.25 9.24
N TRP A 200 15.20 5.25 8.37
CA TRP A 200 14.23 6.34 8.62
C TRP A 200 12.78 5.86 8.78
N PHE A 201 12.44 4.70 8.21
CA PHE A 201 11.12 4.09 8.27
C PHE A 201 10.92 3.22 9.53
N TYR A 202 11.94 3.10 10.39
CA TYR A 202 11.85 2.40 11.66
C TYR A 202 11.36 3.33 12.77
N PHE A 203 10.28 2.93 13.44
CA PHE A 203 9.64 3.71 14.50
C PHE A 203 9.57 2.95 15.84
N GLY A 204 10.53 2.04 16.10
CA GLY A 204 10.64 1.34 17.38
C GLY A 204 9.79 0.08 17.54
N GLY A 205 9.13 -0.39 16.48
CA GLY A 205 8.35 -1.64 16.52
C GLY A 205 8.11 -2.23 15.13
N GLU A 206 8.09 -3.56 15.05
CA GLU A 206 7.96 -4.30 13.78
C GLU A 206 6.65 -3.94 13.06
N SER A 207 5.50 -3.98 13.74
CA SER A 207 4.21 -3.62 13.13
C SER A 207 4.18 -2.19 12.57
N VAL A 208 4.74 -1.21 13.28
CA VAL A 208 4.77 0.19 12.81
C VAL A 208 5.74 0.36 11.64
N THR A 209 6.84 -0.38 11.65
CA THR A 209 7.82 -0.40 10.55
C THR A 209 7.21 -1.03 9.30
N ALA A 210 6.54 -2.19 9.44
CA ALA A 210 5.81 -2.86 8.36
C ALA A 210 4.67 -1.97 7.81
N PHE A 211 3.95 -1.26 8.68
CA PHE A 211 2.95 -0.27 8.29
C PHE A 211 3.55 0.87 7.48
N THR A 212 4.73 1.36 7.88
CA THR A 212 5.42 2.44 7.17
C THR A 212 5.89 1.99 5.80
N ILE A 213 6.51 0.80 5.71
CA ILE A 213 6.89 0.17 4.44
C ILE A 213 5.67 0.05 3.52
N GLY A 214 4.57 -0.51 4.03
CA GLY A 214 3.33 -0.66 3.28
C GLY A 214 2.75 0.69 2.82
N CYS A 215 2.82 1.74 3.65
CA CYS A 215 2.42 3.09 3.27
C CYS A 215 3.27 3.65 2.14
N VAL A 216 4.59 3.47 2.18
CA VAL A 216 5.50 3.92 1.12
C VAL A 216 5.18 3.24 -0.21
N LEU A 217 4.99 1.92 -0.20
CA LEU A 217 4.60 1.16 -1.38
C LEU A 217 3.22 1.56 -1.90
N GLY A 218 2.26 1.75 -1.00
CA GLY A 218 0.90 2.17 -1.34
C GLY A 218 0.87 3.58 -1.93
N LEU A 219 1.60 4.53 -1.35
CA LEU A 219 1.75 5.87 -1.89
C LEU A 219 2.40 5.84 -3.27
N GLY A 220 3.50 5.08 -3.43
CA GLY A 220 4.17 4.88 -4.71
C GLY A 220 3.21 4.34 -5.78
N CYS A 221 2.39 3.35 -5.43
CA CYS A 221 1.33 2.82 -6.29
C CYS A 221 0.33 3.91 -6.70
N MET A 222 -0.18 4.72 -5.76
CA MET A 222 -1.14 5.79 -6.05
C MET A 222 -0.57 6.91 -6.92
N VAL A 223 0.72 7.24 -6.74
CA VAL A 223 1.44 8.19 -7.59
C VAL A 223 1.52 7.65 -9.02
N GLY A 224 1.89 6.38 -9.19
CA GLY A 224 1.97 5.74 -10.50
C GLY A 224 0.62 5.62 -11.19
N ASP A 225 -0.44 5.26 -10.46
CA ASP A 225 -1.81 5.21 -10.96
C ASP A 225 -2.32 6.61 -11.37
N SER A 226 -1.95 7.66 -10.63
CA SER A 226 -2.23 9.05 -10.99
C SER A 226 -1.46 9.48 -12.24
N ALA A 227 -0.17 9.12 -12.36
CA ALA A 227 0.64 9.40 -13.55
C ALA A 227 0.09 8.68 -14.79
N GLY A 228 -0.32 7.41 -14.66
CA GLY A 228 -1.01 6.68 -15.73
C GLY A 228 -2.33 7.37 -16.13
N SER A 229 -3.07 7.89 -15.15
CA SER A 229 -4.27 8.70 -15.40
C SER A 229 -3.97 9.96 -16.18
N PHE A 230 -2.93 10.70 -15.80
CA PHE A 230 -2.47 11.89 -16.51
C PHE A 230 -2.14 11.57 -17.97
N VAL A 231 -1.32 10.54 -18.22
CA VAL A 231 -0.96 10.11 -19.59
C VAL A 231 -2.20 9.73 -20.39
N LYS A 232 -3.14 8.99 -19.80
CA LYS A 232 -4.42 8.66 -20.44
C LYS A 232 -5.20 9.92 -20.87
N ARG A 233 -5.23 10.96 -20.05
CA ARG A 233 -5.89 12.22 -20.40
C ARG A 233 -5.19 12.95 -21.55
N ARG A 234 -3.86 12.94 -21.59
CA ARG A 234 -3.08 13.53 -22.70
C ARG A 234 -3.27 12.79 -24.03
N LEU A 235 -3.56 11.49 -23.98
CA LEU A 235 -3.92 10.68 -25.15
C LEU A 235 -5.40 10.83 -25.58
N GLY A 236 -6.17 11.71 -24.93
CA GLY A 236 -7.59 11.94 -25.24
C GLY A 236 -8.54 10.84 -24.74
N HIS A 237 -8.06 9.86 -23.97
CA HIS A 237 -8.93 8.89 -23.33
C HIS A 237 -9.73 9.59 -22.23
N LYS A 238 -11.04 9.71 -22.36
CA LYS A 238 -11.89 10.37 -21.36
C LYS A 238 -12.36 9.40 -20.28
N ARG A 239 -12.42 9.91 -19.04
CA ARG A 239 -13.08 9.23 -17.91
C ARG A 239 -13.88 10.27 -17.16
N GLU A 240 -15.06 10.55 -17.71
CA GLU A 240 -16.01 11.54 -17.22
C GLU A 240 -17.35 10.82 -17.09
N GLY A 241 -17.95 10.87 -15.89
CA GLY A 241 -19.18 10.12 -15.60
C GLY A 241 -19.01 8.60 -15.74
N SER A 242 -19.90 7.95 -16.49
CA SER A 242 -19.98 6.48 -16.60
C SER A 242 -19.05 5.87 -17.66
N VAL A 243 -18.35 6.68 -18.46
CA VAL A 243 -17.55 6.19 -19.60
C VAL A 243 -16.09 6.09 -19.20
N SER A 244 -15.50 4.90 -19.31
CA SER A 244 -14.06 4.65 -19.10
C SER A 244 -13.45 4.04 -20.36
N SER A 245 -12.56 4.77 -21.03
CA SER A 245 -11.75 4.19 -22.12
C SER A 245 -10.79 3.14 -21.57
N LYS A 246 -10.68 1.99 -22.23
CA LYS A 246 -9.82 0.89 -21.80
C LYS A 246 -8.40 1.10 -22.32
N ALA A 247 -7.41 1.10 -21.44
CA ALA A 247 -6.00 1.13 -21.83
C ALA A 247 -5.21 0.08 -21.02
N PRO A 248 -5.25 -1.20 -21.44
CA PRO A 248 -4.80 -2.33 -20.61
C PRO A 248 -3.38 -2.22 -20.07
N LEU A 249 -2.44 -1.66 -20.84
CA LEU A 249 -1.05 -1.46 -20.40
C LEU A 249 -0.88 -0.24 -19.48
N LEU A 250 -1.55 0.87 -19.81
CA LEU A 250 -1.51 2.09 -18.99
C LEU A 250 -2.26 1.94 -17.66
N ASP A 251 -3.14 0.94 -17.56
CA ASP A 251 -3.88 0.60 -16.36
C ASP A 251 -3.08 -0.35 -15.44
N THR A 252 -1.95 -0.90 -15.88
CA THR A 252 -1.23 -1.96 -15.16
C THR A 252 0.24 -1.68 -14.87
N ILE A 253 0.98 -1.08 -15.81
CA ILE A 253 2.41 -0.86 -15.65
C ILE A 253 2.76 0.36 -14.77
N PRO A 254 2.12 1.54 -14.92
CA PRO A 254 2.55 2.75 -14.20
C PRO A 254 2.48 2.63 -12.68
N PHE A 255 1.43 2.00 -12.13
CA PHE A 255 1.30 1.83 -10.68
C PHE A 255 2.40 0.90 -10.14
N ALA A 256 2.67 -0.21 -10.83
CA ALA A 256 3.66 -1.20 -10.42
C ALA A 256 5.08 -0.62 -10.50
N ALA A 257 5.42 0.02 -11.61
CA ALA A 257 6.72 0.66 -11.81
C ALA A 257 6.97 1.75 -10.75
N SER A 258 5.97 2.57 -10.45
CA SER A 258 6.09 3.61 -9.42
C SER A 258 6.24 3.01 -8.01
N ALA A 259 5.53 1.93 -7.69
CA ALA A 259 5.73 1.22 -6.42
C ALA A 259 7.17 0.69 -6.29
N PHE A 260 7.73 0.09 -7.35
CA PHE A 260 9.13 -0.36 -7.37
C PHE A 260 10.11 0.80 -7.18
N VAL A 261 9.91 1.91 -7.88
CA VAL A 261 10.76 3.10 -7.71
C VAL A 261 10.72 3.61 -6.28
N PHE A 262 9.54 3.69 -5.66
CA PHE A 262 9.43 4.10 -4.26
C PHE A 262 10.11 3.12 -3.31
N GLY A 263 9.94 1.81 -3.51
CA GLY A 263 10.60 0.81 -2.69
C GLY A 263 12.13 0.88 -2.81
N GLN A 264 12.66 0.95 -4.03
CA GLN A 264 14.10 1.04 -4.27
C GLN A 264 14.72 2.34 -3.73
N LEU A 265 14.05 3.48 -3.87
CA LEU A 265 14.59 4.77 -3.45
C LEU A 265 14.48 5.03 -1.95
N LEU A 266 13.43 4.49 -1.31
CA LEU A 266 13.08 4.90 0.05
C LEU A 266 13.19 3.76 1.07
N LEU A 267 13.28 2.49 0.68
CA LEU A 267 13.22 1.38 1.62
C LEU A 267 14.53 0.61 1.80
N ALA A 268 15.66 1.09 1.27
CA ALA A 268 16.96 0.60 1.71
C ALA A 268 17.16 0.93 3.21
N PRO A 269 17.64 -0.01 4.05
CA PRO A 269 18.30 -1.29 3.72
C PRO A 269 17.39 -2.54 3.78
N SER A 270 16.06 -2.39 3.82
CA SER A 270 15.15 -3.54 3.79
C SER A 270 15.28 -4.33 2.48
N ILE A 271 14.92 -5.61 2.51
CA ILE A 271 14.89 -6.45 1.30
C ILE A 271 13.98 -5.88 0.21
N VAL A 272 12.92 -5.17 0.60
CA VAL A 272 12.00 -4.50 -0.35
C VAL A 272 12.76 -3.46 -1.20
N GLY A 273 13.72 -2.75 -0.60
CA GLY A 273 14.57 -1.77 -1.27
C GLY A 273 15.86 -2.33 -1.88
N SER A 274 16.06 -3.65 -1.87
CA SER A 274 17.28 -4.27 -2.36
C SER A 274 17.36 -4.30 -3.90
N SER A 275 18.54 -4.03 -4.45
CA SER A 275 18.82 -4.14 -5.89
C SER A 275 18.80 -5.58 -6.40
N GLU A 276 18.92 -6.57 -5.52
CA GLU A 276 18.81 -7.99 -5.86
C GLU A 276 17.45 -8.33 -6.48
N LEU A 277 16.41 -7.55 -6.16
CA LEU A 277 15.06 -7.76 -6.67
C LEU A 277 14.85 -7.27 -8.11
N LEU A 278 15.81 -6.58 -8.73
CA LEU A 278 15.62 -5.91 -10.03
C LEU A 278 15.19 -6.87 -11.15
N MET A 279 15.77 -8.07 -11.21
CA MET A 279 15.37 -9.08 -12.20
C MET A 279 13.90 -9.48 -11.99
N GLY A 280 13.53 -9.79 -10.74
CA GLY A 280 12.16 -10.12 -10.37
C GLY A 280 11.17 -8.99 -10.70
N MET A 281 11.55 -7.73 -10.47
CA MET A 281 10.75 -6.56 -10.82
C MET A 281 10.50 -6.45 -12.31
N VAL A 282 11.54 -6.59 -13.14
CA VAL A 282 11.42 -6.53 -14.60
C VAL A 282 10.51 -7.66 -15.10
N LEU A 283 10.74 -8.89 -14.66
CA LEU A 283 9.90 -10.04 -15.01
C LEU A 283 8.44 -9.83 -14.58
N LEU A 284 8.23 -9.30 -13.37
CA LEU A 284 6.91 -9.03 -12.84
C LEU A 284 6.20 -7.89 -13.62
N LEU A 285 6.90 -6.86 -14.09
CA LEU A 285 6.29 -5.83 -14.95
C LEU A 285 5.71 -6.44 -16.24
N PHE A 286 6.43 -7.37 -16.86
CA PHE A 286 5.91 -8.10 -18.03
C PHE A 286 4.77 -9.05 -17.67
N ALA A 287 4.80 -9.68 -16.50
CA ALA A 287 3.73 -10.55 -16.02
C ALA A 287 2.48 -9.77 -15.55
N THR A 288 2.61 -8.50 -15.15
CA THR A 288 1.54 -7.71 -14.51
C THR A 288 0.28 -7.58 -15.40
N PRO A 289 0.38 -7.27 -16.71
CA PRO A 289 -0.78 -7.28 -17.60
C PRO A 289 -1.51 -8.63 -17.66
N ILE A 290 -0.76 -9.74 -17.60
CA ILE A 290 -1.30 -11.11 -17.60
C ILE A 290 -2.01 -11.38 -16.28
N LEU A 291 -1.38 -11.02 -15.15
CA LEU A 291 -1.95 -11.17 -13.81
C LEU A 291 -3.27 -10.41 -13.70
N HIS A 292 -3.31 -9.14 -14.09
CA HIS A 292 -4.54 -8.34 -14.10
C HIS A 292 -5.65 -8.96 -14.93
N ARG A 293 -5.34 -9.39 -16.16
CA ARG A 293 -6.31 -10.05 -17.03
C ARG A 293 -6.83 -11.34 -16.40
N SER A 294 -5.95 -12.12 -15.77
CA SER A 294 -6.32 -13.39 -15.11
C SER A 294 -7.29 -13.14 -13.96
N PHE A 295 -7.00 -12.15 -13.10
CA PHE A 295 -7.92 -11.75 -12.01
C PHE A 295 -9.26 -11.25 -12.54
N ASN A 296 -9.28 -10.49 -13.64
CA ASN A 296 -10.53 -10.02 -14.25
C ASN A 296 -11.38 -11.19 -14.79
N ILE A 297 -10.76 -12.18 -15.44
CA ILE A 297 -11.44 -13.38 -15.93
C ILE A 297 -11.98 -14.22 -14.77
N ILE A 298 -11.20 -14.42 -13.71
CA ILE A 298 -11.63 -15.18 -12.52
C ILE A 298 -12.80 -14.46 -11.85
N GLY A 299 -12.70 -13.14 -11.65
CA GLY A 299 -13.78 -12.34 -11.08
C GLY A 299 -15.08 -12.40 -11.90
N TYR A 300 -14.98 -12.41 -13.22
CA TYR A 300 -16.14 -12.60 -14.10
C TYR A 300 -16.74 -14.01 -13.97
N ARG A 301 -15.91 -15.06 -13.95
CA ARG A 301 -16.37 -16.45 -13.78
C ARG A 301 -17.03 -16.71 -12.42
N LEU A 302 -16.59 -16.01 -11.38
CA LEU A 302 -17.19 -16.06 -10.04
C LEU A 302 -18.43 -15.15 -9.89
N GLY A 303 -18.84 -14.45 -10.95
CA GLY A 303 -19.98 -13.53 -10.91
C GLY A 303 -19.72 -12.21 -10.14
N LEU A 304 -18.47 -11.96 -9.73
CA LEU A 304 -18.07 -10.75 -8.98
C LEU A 304 -17.87 -9.53 -9.89
N LYS A 305 -17.67 -9.74 -11.21
CA LYS A 305 -17.59 -8.67 -12.22
C LYS A 305 -18.54 -8.95 -13.37
N SER A 306 -19.07 -7.87 -13.96
CA SER A 306 -19.94 -7.93 -15.14
C SER A 306 -19.18 -8.17 -16.45
N VAL A 307 -17.85 -7.99 -16.47
CA VAL A 307 -17.02 -8.13 -17.69
C VAL A 307 -15.65 -8.78 -17.40
N PRO A 308 -15.07 -9.52 -18.38
CA PRO A 308 -13.87 -10.34 -18.17
C PRO A 308 -12.52 -9.64 -18.46
N TYR A 309 -12.52 -8.34 -18.75
CA TYR A 309 -11.34 -7.58 -19.18
C TYR A 309 -11.00 -6.46 -18.21
#